data_AF-A0A3P1ZWM7-F1
#
_entry.id   AF-A0A3P1ZWM7-F1
#
_cell.length_a   1.000
_cell.length_b   1.000
_cell.length_c   1.000
_cell.angle_alpha   90.00
_cell.angle_beta   90.00
_cell.angle_gamma   90.00
#
_symmetry.space_group_name_H-M   'P 1'
#
loop_
_entity.id
_entity.type
_entity.pdbx_description
1 polymer ?
#
loop_
_entity_poly.entity_id
_entity_poly.type
_entity_poly.pdbx_seq_one_letter_code
_entity_poly.pdbx_strand_id
1 'polypeptide(L)'
;MSRVLNILWWLAFVACAVVTQALVPGLDALVAGVVLLLQERDYKNALWLLPLFILLQEGMGTRPFSAALLWYASVLLFFRLGRWLLEVRSFAFVLLLSLFLGGGCLAVDWLMAPLQNLAFDLDESVNKSLIQAAFLPCAWFVLTHIRPGSPHVLEN
;
A
#
# COMPACT_ATOMS: atom_id res chain seq x y z
N MET A 1 10.53 -21.87 0.86
CA MET A 1 9.73 -21.64 2.09
C MET A 1 8.60 -22.66 2.16
N SER A 2 8.33 -23.22 3.35
CA SER A 2 7.09 -23.99 3.56
C SER A 2 5.90 -23.02 3.39
N ARG A 3 4.84 -23.46 2.69
CA ARG A 3 3.63 -22.62 2.44
C ARG A 3 3.07 -22.03 3.74
N VAL A 4 3.21 -22.76 4.84
CA VAL A 4 2.79 -22.38 6.19
C VAL A 4 3.53 -21.14 6.71
N LEU A 5 4.85 -21.03 6.49
CA LEU A 5 5.61 -19.85 6.92
C LEU A 5 5.17 -18.59 6.17
N ASN A 6 4.88 -18.70 4.87
CA ASN A 6 4.37 -17.57 4.09
C ASN A 6 3.00 -17.11 4.59
N ILE A 7 2.11 -18.05 4.92
CA ILE A 7 0.77 -17.72 5.48
C ILE A 7 0.91 -17.04 6.84
N LEU A 8 1.73 -17.59 7.74
CA LEU A 8 2.00 -16.99 9.05
C LEU A 8 2.58 -15.59 8.94
N TRP A 9 3.50 -15.37 8.00
CA TRP A 9 4.08 -14.05 7.75
C TRP A 9 3.04 -13.05 7.26
N TRP A 10 2.17 -13.43 6.31
CA TRP A 10 1.07 -12.57 5.85
C TRP A 10 0.04 -12.28 6.95
N LEU A 11 -0.28 -13.25 7.79
CA LEU A 11 -1.16 -13.04 8.94
C LEU A 11 -0.56 -12.04 9.94
N ALA A 12 0.73 -12.20 10.27
CA ALA A 12 1.44 -11.25 11.13
C ALA A 12 1.49 -9.85 10.49
N PHE A 13 1.75 -9.76 9.19
CA PHE A 13 1.73 -8.50 8.45
C PHE A 13 0.37 -7.82 8.53
N VAL A 14 -0.73 -8.54 8.25
CA VAL A 14 -2.09 -7.98 8.34
C VAL A 14 -2.41 -7.53 9.75
N ALA A 15 -2.07 -8.32 10.78
CA ALA A 15 -2.29 -7.92 12.17
C ALA A 15 -1.53 -6.62 12.52
N CYS A 16 -0.26 -6.52 12.14
CA CYS A 16 0.53 -5.30 12.34
C CYS A 16 -0.01 -4.11 11.54
N ALA A 17 -0.46 -4.33 10.31
CA ALA A 17 -1.07 -3.28 9.48
C ALA A 17 -2.35 -2.75 10.13
N VAL A 18 -3.23 -3.64 10.61
CA VAL A 18 -4.46 -3.27 11.32
C VAL A 18 -4.15 -2.44 12.57
N VAL A 19 -3.18 -2.85 13.39
CA VAL A 19 -2.75 -2.08 14.56
C VAL A 19 -2.21 -0.71 14.17
N THR A 20 -1.39 -0.63 13.11
CA THR A 20 -0.82 0.63 12.63
C THR A 20 -1.91 1.58 12.16
N GLN A 21 -2.91 1.07 11.44
CA GLN A 21 -4.06 1.85 10.98
C GLN A 21 -4.97 2.29 12.13
N ALA A 22 -5.05 1.51 13.21
CA ALA A 22 -5.76 1.92 14.42
C ALA A 22 -5.03 3.05 15.17
N LEU A 23 -3.69 3.10 15.10
CA LEU A 23 -2.88 4.16 15.70
C LEU A 23 -2.84 5.44 14.86
N VAL A 24 -2.89 5.30 13.52
CA VAL A 24 -2.81 6.42 12.58
C VAL A 24 -4.05 6.42 11.68
N PRO A 25 -5.15 7.09 12.10
CA PRO A 25 -6.39 7.11 11.33
C PRO A 25 -6.17 7.78 9.95
N GLY A 26 -6.71 7.15 8.91
CA GLY A 26 -6.59 7.61 7.51
C GLY A 26 -5.38 7.06 6.75
N LEU A 27 -4.44 6.39 7.43
CA LEU A 27 -3.36 5.64 6.78
C LEU A 27 -3.88 4.31 6.23
N ASP A 28 -3.46 3.94 5.03
CA ASP A 28 -3.63 2.60 4.50
C ASP A 28 -2.28 1.84 4.53
N ALA A 29 -2.06 1.10 5.62
CA ALA A 29 -0.86 0.29 5.78
C ALA A 29 -0.83 -0.95 4.87
N LEU A 30 -2.00 -1.44 4.45
CA LEU A 30 -2.12 -2.63 3.59
C LEU A 30 -1.56 -2.38 2.18
N VAL A 31 -1.55 -1.13 1.73
CA VAL A 31 -0.91 -0.74 0.45
C VAL A 31 0.55 -1.15 0.37
N ALA A 32 1.31 -1.10 1.49
CA ALA A 32 2.69 -1.56 1.50
C ALA A 32 2.79 -3.07 1.17
N GLY A 33 1.82 -3.86 1.63
CA GLY A 33 1.70 -5.28 1.32
C GLY A 33 1.38 -5.52 -0.17
N VAL A 34 0.51 -4.71 -0.75
CA VAL A 34 0.20 -4.78 -2.20
C VAL A 34 1.44 -4.45 -3.04
N VAL A 35 2.15 -3.37 -2.70
CA VAL A 35 3.40 -3.00 -3.38
C VAL A 35 4.43 -4.12 -3.27
N LEU A 36 4.57 -4.74 -2.09
CA LEU A 36 5.49 -5.87 -1.90
C LEU A 36 5.13 -7.09 -2.77
N LEU A 37 3.84 -7.45 -2.83
CA LEU A 37 3.36 -8.54 -3.72
C LEU A 37 3.66 -8.27 -5.19
N LEU A 38 3.50 -7.02 -5.62
CA LEU A 38 3.79 -6.58 -6.97
C LEU A 38 5.30 -6.59 -7.28
N GLN A 39 6.14 -6.20 -6.32
CA GLN A 39 7.61 -6.23 -6.46
C GLN A 39 8.13 -7.66 -6.63
N GLU A 40 7.58 -8.62 -5.90
CA GLU A 40 7.99 -10.02 -5.95
C GLU A 40 7.38 -10.80 -7.12
N ARG A 41 6.49 -10.16 -7.89
CA ARG A 41 5.74 -10.79 -8.99
C ARG A 41 4.94 -12.02 -8.56
N ASP A 42 4.52 -12.07 -7.28
CA ASP A 42 3.69 -13.16 -6.75
C ASP A 42 2.20 -12.90 -7.01
N TYR A 43 1.82 -12.95 -8.29
CA TYR A 43 0.46 -12.65 -8.73
C TYR A 43 -0.57 -13.64 -8.19
N LYS A 44 -0.16 -14.85 -7.80
CA LYS A 44 -1.06 -15.86 -7.22
C LYS A 44 -1.54 -15.42 -5.86
N ASN A 45 -0.62 -14.98 -5.00
CA ASN A 45 -0.98 -14.44 -3.69
C ASN A 45 -1.67 -13.08 -3.82
N ALA A 46 -1.28 -12.25 -4.78
CA ALA A 46 -1.97 -10.98 -5.05
C ALA A 46 -3.45 -11.17 -5.39
N LEU A 47 -3.80 -12.18 -6.20
CA LEU A 47 -5.19 -12.45 -6.58
C LEU A 47 -6.09 -12.79 -5.39
N TRP A 48 -5.54 -13.43 -4.35
CA TRP A 48 -6.27 -13.77 -3.12
C TRP A 48 -6.22 -12.66 -2.06
N LEU A 49 -5.07 -11.98 -1.92
CA LEU A 49 -4.87 -10.96 -0.88
C LEU A 49 -5.50 -9.61 -1.23
N LEU A 50 -5.55 -9.22 -2.51
CA LEU A 50 -6.23 -7.98 -2.92
C LEU A 50 -7.71 -7.91 -2.49
N PRO A 51 -8.57 -8.88 -2.83
CA PRO A 51 -9.96 -8.84 -2.38
C PRO A 51 -10.07 -8.91 -0.86
N LEU A 52 -9.19 -9.66 -0.18
CA LEU A 52 -9.13 -9.68 1.28
C LEU A 52 -8.79 -8.29 1.86
N PHE A 53 -7.82 -7.57 1.29
CA PHE A 53 -7.43 -6.24 1.74
C PHE A 53 -8.51 -5.19 1.49
N ILE A 54 -9.24 -5.31 0.37
CA ILE A 54 -10.41 -4.46 0.10
C ILE A 54 -11.50 -4.69 1.15
N LEU A 55 -11.82 -5.95 1.46
CA LEU A 55 -12.80 -6.30 2.49
C LEU A 55 -12.37 -5.85 3.89
N LEU A 56 -11.08 -5.95 4.20
CA LEU A 56 -10.53 -5.47 5.48
C LEU A 56 -10.60 -3.94 5.58
N GLN A 57 -10.25 -3.20 4.52
CA GLN A 57 -10.36 -1.74 4.46
C GLN A 57 -11.79 -1.28 4.75
N GLU A 58 -12.77 -1.93 4.11
CA GLU A 58 -14.19 -1.65 4.33
C GLU A 58 -14.62 -2.04 5.76
N GLY A 59 -14.24 -3.23 6.23
CA GLY A 59 -14.58 -3.73 7.56
C GLY A 59 -13.98 -2.91 8.71
N MET A 60 -12.83 -2.28 8.48
CA MET A 60 -12.19 -1.36 9.41
C MET A 60 -12.78 0.06 9.36
N GLY A 61 -13.63 0.35 8.37
CA GLY A 61 -14.17 1.68 8.14
C GLY A 61 -13.12 2.73 7.76
N THR A 62 -11.93 2.30 7.29
CA THR A 62 -10.84 3.22 6.95
C THR A 62 -11.12 3.97 5.65
N ARG A 63 -11.71 3.29 4.66
CA ARG A 63 -12.20 3.89 3.41
C ARG A 63 -13.45 3.13 2.94
N PRO A 64 -14.43 3.81 2.32
CA PRO A 64 -15.57 3.14 1.72
C PRO A 64 -15.14 2.27 0.54
N PHE A 65 -15.89 1.21 0.27
CA PHE A 65 -15.53 0.15 -0.68
C PHE A 65 -15.15 0.69 -2.07
N SER A 66 -15.91 1.66 -2.57
CA SER A 66 -15.64 2.31 -3.86
C SER A 66 -14.33 3.09 -3.86
N ALA A 67 -14.02 3.80 -2.77
CA ALA A 67 -12.77 4.53 -2.60
C ALA A 67 -11.59 3.55 -2.45
N ALA A 68 -11.77 2.45 -1.71
CA ALA A 68 -10.76 1.39 -1.60
C ALA A 68 -10.46 0.76 -2.97
N LEU A 69 -11.50 0.45 -3.75
CA LEU A 69 -11.34 -0.13 -5.09
C LEU A 69 -10.56 0.83 -6.02
N LEU A 70 -10.93 2.12 -6.04
CA LEU A 70 -10.22 3.13 -6.82
C LEU A 70 -8.77 3.32 -6.34
N TRP A 71 -8.56 3.32 -5.04
CA TRP A 71 -7.25 3.46 -4.43
C TRP A 71 -6.31 2.32 -4.83
N TYR A 72 -6.72 1.06 -4.67
CA TYR A 72 -5.91 -0.09 -5.07
C TYR A 72 -5.72 -0.17 -6.59
N ALA A 73 -6.71 0.27 -7.39
CA ALA A 73 -6.55 0.39 -8.84
C ALA A 73 -5.49 1.45 -9.22
N SER A 74 -5.48 2.60 -8.54
CA SER A 74 -4.45 3.63 -8.70
C SER A 74 -3.07 3.12 -8.29
N VAL A 75 -2.97 2.34 -7.21
CA VAL A 75 -1.71 1.69 -6.79
C VAL A 75 -1.17 0.79 -7.89
N LEU A 76 -2.03 -0.06 -8.47
CA LEU A 76 -1.67 -0.93 -9.60
C LEU A 76 -1.23 -0.12 -10.82
N LEU A 77 -1.95 0.96 -11.15
CA LEU A 77 -1.64 1.86 -12.26
C LEU A 77 -0.28 2.53 -12.07
N PHE A 78 -0.05 3.20 -10.93
CA PHE A 78 1.20 3.90 -10.65
C PHE A 78 2.38 2.95 -10.55
N PHE A 79 2.20 1.77 -9.94
CA PHE A 79 3.23 0.74 -9.93
C PHE A 79 3.57 0.28 -11.36
N ARG A 80 2.55 0.07 -12.19
CA ARG A 80 2.73 -0.34 -13.58
C ARG A 80 3.36 0.74 -14.45
N LEU A 81 3.14 2.03 -14.18
CA LEU A 81 3.83 3.12 -14.86
C LEU A 81 5.28 3.24 -14.37
N GLY A 82 5.49 3.22 -13.05
CA GLY A 82 6.82 3.39 -12.45
C GLY A 82 7.81 2.29 -12.87
N ARG A 83 7.35 1.04 -13.04
CA ARG A 83 8.22 -0.08 -13.46
C ARG A 83 8.77 0.06 -14.89
N TRP A 84 8.22 0.96 -15.70
CA TRP A 84 8.77 1.29 -17.02
C TRP A 84 9.89 2.31 -16.91
N LEU A 85 9.87 3.14 -15.86
CA LEU A 85 10.79 4.25 -15.67
C LEU A 85 12.03 3.84 -14.86
N LEU A 86 11.87 2.93 -13.87
CA LEU A 86 12.92 2.57 -12.92
C LEU A 86 12.91 1.07 -12.57
N GLU A 87 14.05 0.60 -12.06
CA GLU A 87 14.15 -0.75 -11.50
C GLU A 87 13.28 -0.90 -10.24
N VAL A 88 12.42 -1.92 -10.28
CA VAL A 88 11.35 -2.19 -9.31
C VAL A 88 11.84 -2.39 -7.86
N ARG A 89 13.12 -2.78 -7.68
CA ARG A 89 13.75 -2.99 -6.36
C ARG A 89 14.68 -1.85 -5.93
N SER A 90 14.79 -0.77 -6.71
CA SER A 90 15.61 0.38 -6.33
C SER A 90 14.89 1.25 -5.29
N PHE A 91 15.66 1.84 -4.38
CA PHE A 91 15.13 2.80 -3.41
C PHE A 91 14.49 4.03 -4.10
N ALA A 92 15.08 4.47 -5.22
CA ALA A 92 14.55 5.57 -6.03
C ALA A 92 13.15 5.27 -6.58
N PHE A 93 12.90 4.04 -7.03
CA PHE A 93 11.56 3.62 -7.47
C PHE A 93 10.54 3.71 -6.35
N VAL A 94 10.89 3.26 -5.14
CA VAL A 94 9.99 3.30 -3.98
C VAL A 94 9.70 4.73 -3.57
N LEU A 95 10.70 5.61 -3.51
CA LEU A 95 10.48 7.03 -3.21
C LEU A 95 9.56 7.70 -4.23
N LEU A 96 9.82 7.49 -5.52
CA LEU A 96 9.02 8.06 -6.59
C LEU A 96 7.58 7.53 -6.55
N LEU A 97 7.40 6.21 -6.38
CA LEU A 97 6.10 5.58 -6.24
C LEU A 97 5.33 6.13 -5.03
N SER A 98 6.02 6.38 -3.92
CA SER A 98 5.44 6.94 -2.71
C SER A 98 4.94 8.38 -2.92
N LEU A 99 5.72 9.19 -3.65
CA LEU A 99 5.32 10.55 -4.01
C LEU A 99 4.06 10.55 -4.91
N PHE A 100 4.02 9.67 -5.91
CA PHE A 100 2.85 9.51 -6.77
C PHE A 100 1.64 8.97 -6.02
N LEU A 101 1.83 8.04 -5.09
CA LEU A 101 0.76 7.52 -4.25
C LEU A 101 0.21 8.56 -3.28
N GLY A 102 1.06 9.43 -2.72
CA GLY A 102 0.60 10.60 -1.96
C GLY A 102 -0.31 11.50 -2.80
N GLY A 103 0.12 11.86 -4.01
CA GLY A 103 -0.74 12.60 -4.95
C GLY A 103 -2.00 11.83 -5.34
N GLY A 104 -1.90 10.51 -5.46
CA GLY A 104 -3.01 9.60 -5.72
C GLY A 104 -4.07 9.60 -4.62
N CYS A 105 -3.67 9.67 -3.35
CA CYS A 105 -4.59 9.79 -2.22
C CYS A 105 -5.44 11.05 -2.36
N LEU A 106 -4.81 12.20 -2.59
CA LEU A 106 -5.51 13.46 -2.83
C LEU A 106 -6.48 13.37 -4.01
N ALA A 107 -6.05 12.76 -5.11
CA ALA A 107 -6.89 12.63 -6.30
C ALA A 107 -8.12 11.72 -6.04
N VAL A 108 -7.95 10.63 -5.29
CA VAL A 108 -9.06 9.73 -4.91
C VAL A 108 -10.02 10.44 -3.97
N ASP A 109 -9.51 11.14 -2.95
CA ASP A 109 -10.34 11.85 -1.97
C ASP A 109 -11.11 13.01 -2.63
N TRP A 110 -10.47 13.74 -3.56
CA TRP A 110 -11.10 14.80 -4.36
C TRP A 110 -12.18 14.25 -5.30
N LEU A 111 -11.94 13.10 -5.95
CA LEU A 111 -12.92 12.47 -6.84
C LEU A 111 -14.12 11.90 -6.06
N MET A 112 -13.89 11.41 -4.85
CA MET A 112 -14.92 10.82 -3.99
C MET A 112 -15.77 11.85 -3.25
N ALA A 113 -15.22 13.02 -2.89
CA ALA A 113 -15.95 14.01 -2.12
C ALA A 113 -17.30 14.46 -2.75
N PRO A 114 -17.38 14.77 -4.07
CA PRO A 114 -18.65 15.08 -4.72
C PRO A 114 -19.60 13.88 -4.78
N LEU A 115 -19.06 12.67 -4.97
CA LEU A 115 -19.85 11.43 -5.07
C LEU A 115 -20.43 10.99 -3.72
N GLN A 116 -19.82 11.42 -2.63
CA GLN A 116 -20.23 11.11 -1.26
C GLN A 116 -21.02 12.25 -0.59
N ASN A 117 -21.26 13.37 -1.29
CA ASN A 117 -21.88 14.58 -0.74
C ASN A 117 -21.20 15.08 0.55
N LEU A 118 -19.89 14.87 0.68
CA LEU A 118 -19.10 15.30 1.83
C LEU A 118 -18.36 16.60 1.49
N ALA A 119 -18.21 17.48 2.51
CA ALA A 119 -17.36 18.64 2.39
C ALA A 119 -15.91 18.18 2.22
N PHE A 120 -15.27 18.60 1.13
CA PHE A 120 -13.87 18.27 0.89
C PHE A 120 -12.98 19.13 1.79
N ASP A 121 -12.44 18.53 2.85
CA ASP A 121 -11.43 19.15 3.69
C ASP A 121 -10.04 18.93 3.07
N LEU A 122 -9.48 20.00 2.53
CA LEU A 122 -8.17 20.03 1.89
C LEU A 122 -7.04 19.75 2.90
N ASP A 123 -7.12 20.33 4.10
CA ASP A 123 -6.05 20.24 5.10
C ASP A 123 -5.94 18.81 5.64
N GLU A 124 -7.09 18.19 5.91
CA GLU A 124 -7.13 16.80 6.36
C GLU A 124 -6.65 15.83 5.27
N SER A 125 -7.06 16.04 4.01
CA SER A 125 -6.69 15.18 2.88
C SER A 125 -5.21 15.29 2.53
N VAL A 126 -4.63 16.49 2.59
CA VAL A 126 -3.19 16.73 2.39
C VAL A 126 -2.38 16.08 3.50
N ASN A 127 -2.79 16.21 4.76
CA ASN A 127 -2.09 15.57 5.87
C ASN A 127 -2.07 14.04 5.73
N LYS A 128 -3.22 13.42 5.43
CA LYS A 128 -3.33 11.97 5.16
C LYS A 128 -2.41 11.53 4.02
N SER A 129 -2.37 12.32 2.96
CA SER A 129 -1.57 12.02 1.76
C SER A 129 -0.07 12.13 2.00
N LEU A 130 0.36 13.12 2.79
CA LEU A 130 1.76 13.25 3.23
C LEU A 130 2.18 12.08 4.11
N ILE A 131 1.33 11.69 5.06
CA ILE A 131 1.57 10.54 5.93
C ILE A 131 1.66 9.25 5.10
N GLN A 132 0.74 9.05 4.13
CA GLN A 132 0.77 7.88 3.25
C GLN A 132 2.05 7.84 2.39
N ALA A 133 2.47 8.99 1.85
CA ALA A 133 3.69 9.11 1.06
C ALA A 133 4.96 8.84 1.89
N ALA A 134 5.01 9.32 3.14
CA ALA A 134 6.13 9.06 4.04
C ALA A 134 6.14 7.63 4.58
N PHE A 135 4.96 7.02 4.75
CA PHE A 135 4.84 5.68 5.29
C PHE A 135 5.39 4.61 4.35
N LEU A 136 5.08 4.69 3.05
CA LEU A 136 5.47 3.67 2.09
C LEU A 136 6.99 3.37 2.00
N PRO A 137 7.90 4.37 1.95
CA PRO A 137 9.34 4.09 1.92
C PRO A 137 9.84 3.52 3.25
N CYS A 138 9.28 3.98 4.38
CA CYS A 138 9.60 3.42 5.70
C CYS A 138 9.14 1.98 5.84
N ALA A 139 7.90 1.69 5.44
CA ALA A 139 7.32 0.35 5.47
C ALA A 139 8.09 -0.58 4.53
N TRP A 140 8.47 -0.12 3.35
CA TRP A 140 9.28 -0.91 2.42
C TRP A 140 10.65 -1.26 3.02
N PHE A 141 11.34 -0.30 3.64
CA PHE A 141 12.63 -0.55 4.28
C PHE A 141 12.50 -1.63 5.37
N VAL A 142 11.50 -1.53 6.24
CA VAL A 142 11.26 -2.52 7.29
C VAL A 142 10.89 -3.89 6.71
N LEU A 143 10.01 -3.93 5.71
CA LEU A 143 9.52 -5.18 5.11
C LEU A 143 10.62 -5.93 4.35
N THR A 144 11.50 -5.21 3.65
CA THR A 144 12.64 -5.82 2.95
C THR A 144 13.66 -6.44 3.90
N HIS A 145 13.84 -5.87 5.10
CA HIS A 145 14.70 -6.41 6.15
C HIS A 145 14.09 -7.62 6.89
N ILE A 146 12.77 -7.61 7.13
CA ILE A 146 12.09 -8.67 7.89
C ILE A 146 11.76 -9.88 7.01
N ARG A 147 11.66 -9.71 5.69
CA ARG A 147 11.24 -10.77 4.78
C ARG A 147 12.30 -11.88 4.68
N PRO A 148 12.01 -13.11 5.14
CA PRO A 148 12.95 -14.23 5.00
C PRO A 148 13.08 -14.57 3.51
N GLY A 149 14.28 -14.44 2.94
CA GLY A 149 14.58 -14.77 1.55
C GLY A 149 14.77 -13.59 0.58
N SER A 150 14.88 -12.35 1.06
CA SER A 150 15.31 -11.23 0.21
C SER A 150 16.81 -11.38 -0.10
N PRO A 151 17.24 -11.51 -1.38
CA PRO A 151 18.63 -11.64 -1.77
C PRO A 151 19.34 -10.27 -1.64
N HIS A 152 19.61 -9.84 -0.41
CA HIS A 152 20.42 -8.66 -0.11
C HIS A 152 21.73 -9.03 0.60
N VAL A 153 22.27 -10.22 0.31
CA VAL A 153 23.57 -10.68 0.86
C VAL A 153 24.59 -11.00 -0.24
N LEU A 154 24.33 -10.75 -1.54
CA LEU A 154 25.26 -11.17 -2.60
C LEU A 154 25.78 -10.11 -3.57
N GLU A 155 25.53 -8.82 -3.40
CA GLU A 155 26.27 -7.80 -4.17
C GLU A 155 26.77 -6.71 -3.22
N ASN A 156 27.95 -7.03 -2.65
CA ASN A 156 29.02 -6.08 -2.35
C ASN A 156 29.52 -5.46 -3.66
#